data_AF-A0A845RRX7-F1
#
_entry.id   AF-A0A845RRX7-F1
#
_cell.length_a   1.000
_cell.length_b   1.000
_cell.length_c   1.000
_cell.angle_alpha   90.00
_cell.angle_beta   90.00
_cell.angle_gamma   90.00
#
_symmetry.space_group_name_H-M   'P 1'
#
loop_
_entity.id
_entity.type
_entity.pdbx_description
1 polymer ?
#
loop_
_entity_poly.entity_id
_entity_poly.type
_entity_poly.pdbx_seq_one_letter_code
_entity_poly.pdbx_strand_id
1 'polypeptide(L)'
;MLETCRKIGQLLESVDFGRLWPGFHVFPFALYDDQDVCFSDRPPVPWDSRFLGNTAIDLNGEAVAIWSMKESPISDETVLASKLVHEMFHAFQKKSGETRWADEREGLRYIYDSENMCKKFMENFHLGGFSYSFSRDTWRILMAFRNARAAAFPNAVRYESQIETIEGIAQFVEYSVLRILDIGKYRMAVQRLSEVLNDPKKLFPIRNTCYNSGTMMCIVAEENGISFRHQIGRESRMLSEILGEGIPPHDHKVKIQTVVFEREAFLSERHAKVESFFRNARIVAEGKMELAGFDPMNGFLDGNRLFSPGFLLVKDASGSRFFSGESVALLDSSFNVVQIYQSPS
;
A
#
# COMPACT_ATOMS: atom_id res chain seq x y z
N MET A 1 -12.29 -23.13 5.85
CA MET A 1 -12.45 -21.92 5.00
C MET A 1 -13.91 -21.51 4.82
N LEU A 2 -14.81 -22.38 4.33
CA LEU A 2 -16.24 -22.04 4.18
C LEU A 2 -16.93 -21.53 5.47
N GLU A 3 -16.71 -22.18 6.61
CA GLU A 3 -17.25 -21.70 7.90
C GLU A 3 -16.74 -20.30 8.25
N THR A 4 -15.45 -20.04 8.03
CA THR A 4 -14.83 -18.72 8.19
C THR A 4 -15.51 -17.68 7.30
N CYS A 5 -15.76 -17.98 6.02
CA CYS A 5 -16.49 -17.07 5.12
C CYS A 5 -17.88 -16.72 5.65
N ARG A 6 -18.61 -17.70 6.19
CA ARG A 6 -19.96 -17.47 6.76
C ARG A 6 -19.91 -16.60 8.01
N LYS A 7 -18.96 -16.85 8.91
CA LYS A 7 -18.76 -16.03 10.12
C LYS A 7 -18.41 -14.58 9.75
N ILE A 8 -17.55 -14.37 8.76
CA ILE A 8 -17.22 -13.03 8.27
C ILE A 8 -18.47 -12.36 7.70
N GLY A 9 -19.26 -13.06 6.88
CA GLY A 9 -20.52 -12.54 6.36
C GLY A 9 -21.43 -12.01 7.48
N GLN A 10 -21.60 -12.79 8.54
CA GLN A 10 -22.39 -12.39 9.72
C GLN A 10 -21.80 -11.19 10.46
N LEU A 11 -20.47 -11.08 10.59
CA LEU A 11 -19.84 -9.90 11.18
C LEU A 11 -20.14 -8.65 10.36
N LEU A 12 -20.06 -8.75 9.03
CA LEU A 12 -20.28 -7.62 8.12
C LEU A 12 -21.74 -7.15 8.08
N GLU A 13 -22.72 -7.99 8.43
CA GLU A 13 -24.13 -7.57 8.58
C GLU A 13 -24.32 -6.49 9.66
N SER A 14 -23.42 -6.42 10.65
CA SER A 14 -23.45 -5.40 11.71
C SER A 14 -22.85 -4.04 11.31
N VAL A 15 -22.26 -3.95 10.12
CA VAL A 15 -21.50 -2.78 9.66
C VAL A 15 -22.35 -1.93 8.71
N ASP A 16 -22.52 -0.65 9.04
CA ASP A 16 -23.10 0.33 8.12
C ASP A 16 -22.02 0.91 7.21
N PHE A 17 -21.86 0.32 6.02
CA PHE A 17 -20.87 0.72 5.02
C PHE A 17 -21.04 2.16 4.53
N GLY A 18 -22.27 2.67 4.50
CA GLY A 18 -22.55 4.05 4.09
C GLY A 18 -22.01 5.08 5.07
N ARG A 19 -21.86 4.69 6.35
CA ARG A 19 -21.20 5.51 7.39
C ARG A 19 -19.68 5.39 7.35
N LEU A 20 -19.12 4.32 6.77
CA LEU A 20 -17.68 4.15 6.62
C LEU A 20 -17.10 5.05 5.54
N TRP A 21 -17.83 5.31 4.45
CA TRP A 21 -17.47 6.30 3.42
C TRP A 21 -18.67 6.64 2.53
N PRO A 22 -18.84 7.89 2.06
CA PRO A 22 -19.95 8.26 1.17
C PRO A 22 -20.07 7.36 -0.07
N GLY A 23 -21.20 6.66 -0.21
CA GLY A 23 -21.51 5.79 -1.35
C GLY A 23 -20.91 4.37 -1.27
N PHE A 24 -20.14 4.07 -0.23
CA PHE A 24 -19.58 2.74 -0.04
C PHE A 24 -20.66 1.74 0.37
N HIS A 25 -20.59 0.54 -0.20
CA HIS A 25 -21.48 -0.58 0.06
C HIS A 25 -20.66 -1.86 0.14
N VAL A 26 -21.23 -2.90 0.72
CA VAL A 26 -20.60 -4.22 0.75
C VAL A 26 -20.39 -4.74 -0.67
N PHE A 27 -19.21 -5.33 -0.91
CA PHE A 27 -18.90 -6.08 -2.13
C PHE A 27 -18.85 -7.58 -1.80
N PRO A 28 -19.15 -8.46 -2.76
CA PRO A 28 -18.92 -9.89 -2.59
C PRO A 28 -17.44 -10.16 -2.24
N PHE A 29 -17.20 -11.24 -1.50
CA PHE A 29 -15.84 -11.66 -1.18
C PHE A 29 -15.65 -13.17 -1.23
N ALA A 30 -14.40 -13.59 -1.37
CA ALA A 30 -13.97 -14.98 -1.25
C ALA A 30 -12.69 -15.13 -0.44
N LEU A 31 -12.61 -16.23 0.30
CA LEU A 31 -11.36 -16.76 0.83
C LEU A 31 -10.87 -17.88 -0.08
N TYR A 32 -9.57 -17.97 -0.33
CA TYR A 32 -9.04 -19.02 -1.18
C TYR A 32 -7.69 -19.57 -0.68
N ASP A 33 -7.35 -20.76 -1.15
CA ASP A 33 -6.02 -21.35 -1.09
C ASP A 33 -5.63 -21.93 -2.46
N ASP A 34 -4.64 -22.81 -2.53
CA ASP A 34 -4.17 -23.42 -3.78
C ASP A 34 -5.08 -24.55 -4.31
N GLN A 35 -6.18 -24.86 -3.61
CA GLN A 35 -7.12 -25.93 -3.97
C GLN A 35 -8.53 -25.39 -4.17
N ASP A 36 -9.02 -24.57 -3.26
CA ASP A 36 -10.42 -24.17 -3.16
C ASP A 36 -10.60 -22.65 -3.07
N VAL A 37 -11.73 -22.18 -3.59
CA VAL A 37 -12.25 -20.82 -3.42
C VAL A 37 -13.60 -20.91 -2.73
N CYS A 38 -13.70 -20.28 -1.56
CA CYS A 38 -14.90 -20.27 -0.72
C CYS A 38 -15.59 -18.91 -0.73
N PHE A 39 -16.86 -18.91 -1.12
CA PHE A 39 -17.78 -17.79 -0.94
C PHE A 39 -18.70 -18.06 0.26
N SER A 40 -19.33 -17.01 0.80
CA SER A 40 -20.25 -17.14 1.94
C SER A 40 -21.62 -17.74 1.54
N ASP A 41 -22.02 -17.55 0.28
CA ASP A 41 -23.38 -17.77 -0.23
C ASP A 41 -23.51 -18.95 -1.22
N ARG A 42 -22.39 -19.60 -1.59
CA ARG A 42 -22.38 -20.73 -2.54
C ARG A 42 -21.36 -21.81 -2.15
N PRO A 43 -21.49 -23.03 -2.72
CA PRO A 43 -20.51 -24.10 -2.51
C PRO A 43 -19.09 -23.69 -2.93
N PRO A 44 -18.04 -24.24 -2.29
CA PRO A 44 -16.66 -24.06 -2.73
C PRO A 44 -16.49 -24.50 -4.18
N VAL A 45 -15.64 -23.76 -4.90
CA VAL A 45 -15.25 -24.09 -6.28
C VAL A 45 -13.74 -24.32 -6.33
N PRO A 46 -13.23 -25.11 -7.29
CA PRO A 46 -11.80 -25.28 -7.46
C PRO A 46 -11.10 -23.94 -7.71
N TRP A 47 -9.89 -23.79 -7.17
CA TRP A 47 -9.03 -22.64 -7.44
C TRP A 47 -8.69 -22.54 -8.94
N ASP A 48 -8.60 -21.31 -9.42
CA ASP A 48 -8.06 -20.98 -10.73
C ASP A 48 -7.18 -19.73 -10.67
N SER A 49 -6.45 -19.47 -11.77
CA SER A 49 -5.42 -18.43 -11.84
C SER A 49 -5.91 -16.99 -11.69
N ARG A 50 -7.23 -16.74 -11.61
CA ARG A 50 -7.79 -15.41 -11.31
C ARG A 50 -7.61 -15.03 -9.84
N PHE A 51 -7.42 -16.00 -8.96
CA PHE A 51 -7.26 -15.79 -7.52
C PHE A 51 -5.76 -15.71 -7.17
N LEU A 52 -5.21 -14.49 -7.24
CA LEU A 52 -3.81 -14.20 -7.00
C LEU A 52 -3.64 -12.94 -6.12
N GLY A 53 -2.91 -13.09 -5.01
CA GLY A 53 -2.75 -12.06 -3.98
C GLY A 53 -4.03 -11.71 -3.21
N ASN A 54 -3.89 -10.77 -2.28
CA ASN A 54 -5.03 -10.15 -1.60
C ASN A 54 -5.37 -8.87 -2.37
N THR A 55 -6.55 -8.81 -2.99
CA THR A 55 -6.97 -7.68 -3.83
C THR A 55 -8.47 -7.71 -4.12
N ALA A 56 -8.94 -6.76 -4.94
CA ALA A 56 -10.24 -6.83 -5.62
C ALA A 56 -10.08 -7.19 -7.11
N ILE A 57 -10.76 -8.26 -7.53
CA ILE A 57 -10.78 -8.77 -8.91
C ILE A 57 -12.13 -8.54 -9.60
N ASP A 58 -12.14 -8.55 -10.93
CA ASP A 58 -13.36 -8.69 -11.72
C ASP A 58 -13.62 -10.18 -11.98
N LEU A 59 -14.72 -10.70 -11.45
CA LEU A 59 -15.18 -12.07 -11.63
C LEU A 59 -16.47 -12.08 -12.42
N ASN A 60 -16.35 -12.15 -13.75
CA ASN A 60 -17.48 -12.17 -14.70
C ASN A 60 -18.34 -10.89 -14.66
N GLY A 61 -17.71 -9.72 -14.56
CA GLY A 61 -18.36 -8.40 -14.50
C GLY A 61 -18.75 -7.96 -13.09
N GLU A 62 -18.45 -8.77 -12.07
CA GLU A 62 -18.69 -8.46 -10.66
C GLU A 62 -17.36 -8.22 -9.94
N ALA A 63 -17.25 -7.11 -9.22
CA ALA A 63 -16.05 -6.82 -8.42
C ALA A 63 -16.10 -7.62 -7.10
N VAL A 64 -15.08 -8.44 -6.85
CA VAL A 64 -15.01 -9.37 -5.71
C VAL A 64 -13.71 -9.13 -4.93
N ALA A 65 -13.82 -8.95 -3.62
CA ALA A 65 -12.67 -8.93 -2.71
C ALA A 65 -12.16 -10.35 -2.44
N ILE A 66 -10.87 -10.60 -2.60
CA ILE A 66 -10.27 -11.93 -2.42
C ILE A 66 -9.16 -11.90 -1.38
N TRP A 67 -9.05 -12.98 -0.60
CA TRP A 67 -8.01 -13.13 0.42
C TRP A 67 -7.43 -14.55 0.43
N SER A 68 -6.10 -14.64 0.37
CA SER A 68 -5.34 -15.89 0.42
C SER A 68 -5.15 -16.37 1.85
N MET A 69 -5.78 -17.48 2.21
CA MET A 69 -5.63 -18.13 3.52
C MET A 69 -4.29 -18.87 3.66
N LYS A 70 -3.61 -19.15 2.53
CA LYS A 70 -2.29 -19.79 2.49
C LYS A 70 -1.16 -18.77 2.58
N GLU A 71 -1.22 -17.68 1.80
CA GLU A 71 -0.15 -16.68 1.74
C GLU A 71 -0.26 -15.64 2.87
N SER A 72 -1.46 -15.40 3.39
CA SER A 72 -1.71 -14.42 4.45
C SER A 72 -2.66 -14.99 5.52
N PRO A 73 -2.24 -16.04 6.25
CA PRO A 73 -3.10 -16.68 7.23
C PRO A 73 -3.45 -15.71 8.37
N ILE A 74 -4.76 -15.50 8.56
CA ILE A 74 -5.32 -14.76 9.70
C ILE A 74 -6.35 -15.67 10.37
N SER A 75 -6.08 -16.08 11.59
CA SER A 75 -6.98 -16.93 12.37
C SER A 75 -8.11 -16.15 13.04
N ASP A 76 -7.89 -14.88 13.34
CA ASP A 76 -8.86 -14.00 13.98
C ASP A 76 -9.88 -13.48 12.96
N GLU A 77 -11.12 -13.98 13.02
CA GLU A 77 -12.14 -13.64 12.01
C GLU A 77 -12.51 -12.16 12.02
N THR A 78 -12.34 -11.45 13.14
CA THR A 78 -12.60 -10.01 13.21
C THR A 78 -11.56 -9.21 12.45
N VAL A 79 -10.28 -9.56 12.61
CA VAL A 79 -9.17 -8.94 11.87
C VAL A 79 -9.26 -9.30 10.38
N LEU A 80 -9.61 -10.55 10.06
CA LEU A 80 -9.79 -10.98 8.67
C LEU A 80 -10.97 -10.25 8.02
N ALA A 81 -12.09 -10.05 8.74
CA ALA A 81 -13.22 -9.26 8.25
C ALA A 81 -12.82 -7.81 7.94
N SER A 82 -12.07 -7.13 8.82
CA SER A 82 -11.61 -5.76 8.54
C SER A 82 -10.66 -5.73 7.33
N LYS A 83 -9.78 -6.71 7.20
CA LYS A 83 -8.88 -6.84 6.04
C LYS A 83 -9.62 -7.09 4.73
N LEU A 84 -10.68 -7.88 4.72
CA LEU A 84 -11.52 -8.02 3.53
C LEU A 84 -12.22 -6.71 3.16
N VAL A 85 -12.64 -5.90 4.15
CA VAL A 85 -13.25 -4.60 3.84
C VAL A 85 -12.24 -3.62 3.22
N HIS A 86 -10.94 -3.72 3.53
CA HIS A 86 -9.89 -3.02 2.79
C HIS A 86 -9.98 -3.33 1.29
N GLU A 87 -10.01 -4.62 0.94
CA GLU A 87 -10.11 -5.07 -0.45
C GLU A 87 -11.45 -4.68 -1.10
N MET A 88 -12.56 -4.76 -0.35
CA MET A 88 -13.85 -4.23 -0.82
C MET A 88 -13.79 -2.73 -1.10
N PHE A 89 -13.00 -1.97 -0.34
CA PHE A 89 -12.82 -0.55 -0.58
C PHE A 89 -12.03 -0.29 -1.87
N HIS A 90 -11.05 -1.13 -2.21
CA HIS A 90 -10.42 -1.09 -3.53
C HIS A 90 -11.40 -1.41 -4.67
N ALA A 91 -12.31 -2.37 -4.47
CA ALA A 91 -13.39 -2.63 -5.43
C ALA A 91 -14.27 -1.37 -5.63
N PHE A 92 -14.61 -0.69 -4.53
CA PHE A 92 -15.34 0.57 -4.56
C PHE A 92 -14.59 1.70 -5.27
N GLN A 93 -13.29 1.86 -5.00
CA GLN A 93 -12.43 2.83 -5.68
C GLN A 93 -12.42 2.61 -7.19
N LYS A 94 -12.17 1.37 -7.64
CA LYS A 94 -12.18 1.01 -9.06
C LYS A 94 -13.54 1.26 -9.70
N LYS A 95 -14.63 0.77 -9.10
CA LYS A 95 -16.00 0.92 -9.62
C LYS A 95 -16.46 2.38 -9.68
N SER A 96 -15.95 3.22 -8.78
CA SER A 96 -16.26 4.65 -8.74
C SER A 96 -15.42 5.48 -9.72
N GLY A 97 -14.48 4.87 -10.45
CA GLY A 97 -13.61 5.57 -11.39
C GLY A 97 -12.50 6.37 -10.71
N GLU A 98 -11.98 5.91 -9.56
CA GLU A 98 -10.82 6.51 -8.91
C GLU A 98 -9.60 6.53 -9.85
N THR A 99 -8.92 7.68 -9.95
CA THR A 99 -7.80 7.89 -10.88
C THR A 99 -6.49 8.26 -10.18
N ARG A 100 -6.50 8.49 -8.87
CA ARG A 100 -5.31 8.94 -8.10
C ARG A 100 -4.32 7.82 -7.77
N TRP A 101 -4.38 6.69 -8.48
CA TRP A 101 -3.45 5.57 -8.32
C TRP A 101 -2.00 6.00 -8.56
N ALA A 102 -1.09 5.45 -7.76
CA ALA A 102 0.33 5.62 -7.97
C ALA A 102 0.78 4.81 -9.20
N ASP A 103 1.71 5.36 -9.99
CA ASP A 103 2.43 4.55 -10.97
C ASP A 103 3.53 3.77 -10.24
N GLU A 104 3.34 2.45 -10.09
CA GLU A 104 4.32 1.59 -9.40
C GLU A 104 5.68 1.57 -10.13
N ARG A 105 5.74 1.91 -11.43
CA ARG A 105 7.01 2.12 -12.16
C ARG A 105 7.72 3.40 -11.69
N GLU A 106 6.99 4.44 -11.29
CA GLU A 106 7.58 5.60 -10.59
C GLU A 106 8.07 5.20 -9.20
N GLY A 107 7.33 4.32 -8.50
CA GLY A 107 7.72 3.76 -7.21
C GLY A 107 9.07 3.03 -7.24
N LEU A 108 9.33 2.25 -8.29
CA LEU A 108 10.64 1.62 -8.52
C LEU A 108 11.78 2.63 -8.67
N ARG A 109 11.49 3.80 -9.24
CA ARG A 109 12.44 4.90 -9.45
C ARG A 109 12.48 5.89 -8.28
N TYR A 110 11.83 5.58 -7.17
CA TYR A 110 11.78 6.47 -6.02
C TYR A 110 13.19 6.74 -5.47
N ILE A 111 13.58 8.02 -5.45
CA ILE A 111 14.87 8.45 -4.94
C ILE A 111 14.75 8.68 -3.43
N TYR A 112 15.44 7.84 -2.66
CA TYR A 112 15.64 8.05 -1.24
C TYR A 112 16.66 9.17 -1.05
N ASP A 113 16.23 10.42 -1.15
CA ASP A 113 17.05 11.60 -0.85
C ASP A 113 17.15 11.82 0.67
N SER A 114 18.36 12.11 1.19
CA SER A 114 18.59 12.21 2.63
C SER A 114 17.84 13.36 3.29
N GLU A 115 17.72 14.51 2.63
CA GLU A 115 16.95 15.64 3.16
C GLU A 115 15.46 15.31 3.14
N ASN A 116 14.94 14.79 2.02
CA ASN A 116 13.54 14.39 1.92
C ASN A 116 13.18 13.34 2.99
N MET A 117 14.04 12.34 3.23
CA MET A 117 13.80 11.30 4.22
C MET A 117 13.79 11.84 5.65
N CYS A 118 14.70 12.76 5.99
CA CYS A 118 14.64 13.46 7.27
C CYS A 118 13.33 14.24 7.43
N LYS A 119 12.90 14.96 6.38
CA LYS A 119 11.64 15.71 6.41
C LYS A 119 10.43 14.78 6.52
N LYS A 120 10.35 13.69 5.76
CA LYS A 120 9.28 12.69 5.87
C LYS A 120 9.22 12.07 7.27
N PHE A 121 10.36 11.75 7.87
CA PHE A 121 10.37 11.20 9.22
C PHE A 121 9.83 12.20 10.25
N MET A 122 10.17 13.48 10.13
CA MET A 122 9.58 14.53 10.98
C MET A 122 8.05 14.59 10.84
N GLU A 123 7.52 14.44 9.63
CA GLU A 123 6.07 14.35 9.41
C GLU A 123 5.48 13.16 10.15
N ASN A 124 6.07 11.98 9.99
CA ASN A 124 5.62 10.75 10.64
C ASN A 124 5.66 10.87 12.16
N PHE A 125 6.74 11.44 12.72
CA PHE A 125 6.89 11.66 14.15
C PHE A 125 5.77 12.56 14.71
N HIS A 126 5.50 13.68 14.04
CA HIS A 126 4.40 14.57 14.44
C HIS A 126 3.02 13.92 14.29
N LEU A 127 2.79 13.18 13.19
CA LEU A 127 1.55 12.43 12.98
C LEU A 127 1.30 11.38 14.06
N GLY A 128 2.32 10.59 14.43
CA GLY A 128 2.23 9.63 15.52
C GLY A 128 1.92 10.32 16.85
N GLY A 129 2.54 11.48 17.11
CA GLY A 129 2.29 12.29 18.32
C GLY A 129 0.84 12.74 18.49
N PHE A 130 0.09 12.97 17.41
CA PHE A 130 -1.31 13.43 17.49
C PHE A 130 -2.27 12.40 18.10
N SER A 131 -1.90 11.12 18.12
CA SER A 131 -2.67 10.10 18.86
C SER A 131 -2.70 10.34 20.38
N TYR A 132 -1.77 11.14 20.91
CA TYR A 132 -1.69 11.48 22.33
C TYR A 132 -2.08 12.93 22.63
N SER A 133 -1.69 13.86 21.75
CA SER A 133 -1.95 15.30 21.93
C SER A 133 -2.13 15.99 20.59
N PHE A 134 -3.37 16.35 20.28
CA PHE A 134 -3.72 17.11 19.08
C PHE A 134 -3.93 18.58 19.40
N SER A 135 -3.41 19.47 18.53
CA SER A 135 -3.87 20.85 18.46
C SER A 135 -3.98 21.31 17.01
N ARG A 136 -4.92 22.23 16.75
CA ARG A 136 -5.09 22.77 15.39
C ARG A 136 -3.86 23.54 14.91
N ASP A 137 -3.11 24.15 15.82
CA ASP A 137 -1.89 24.89 15.46
C ASP A 137 -0.76 23.96 15.03
N THR A 138 -0.53 22.87 15.76
CA THR A 138 0.49 21.88 15.39
C THR A 138 0.11 21.12 14.13
N TRP A 139 -1.18 20.85 13.93
CA TRP A 139 -1.70 20.34 12.65
C TRP A 139 -1.40 21.28 11.49
N ARG A 140 -1.68 22.58 11.64
CA ARG A 140 -1.40 23.59 10.60
C ARG A 140 0.09 23.68 10.29
N ILE A 141 0.94 23.62 11.30
CA ILE A 141 2.41 23.56 11.14
C ILE A 141 2.81 22.34 10.31
N LEU A 142 2.28 21.15 10.64
CA LEU A 142 2.57 19.93 9.86
C LEU A 142 2.12 20.07 8.40
N MET A 143 0.91 20.55 8.14
CA MET A 143 0.42 20.71 6.76
C MET A 143 1.24 21.74 5.96
N ALA A 144 1.63 22.86 6.59
CA ALA A 144 2.49 23.86 5.98
C ALA A 144 3.88 23.28 5.62
N PHE A 145 4.42 22.45 6.51
CA PHE A 145 5.68 21.75 6.30
C PHE A 145 5.59 20.73 5.16
N ARG A 146 4.51 19.94 5.10
CA ARG A 146 4.23 19.03 3.97
C ARG A 146 4.16 19.77 2.65
N ASN A 147 3.48 20.93 2.62
CA ASN A 147 3.37 21.76 1.42
C ASN A 147 4.74 22.31 0.98
N ALA A 148 5.61 22.68 1.94
CA ALA A 148 6.98 23.07 1.62
C ALA A 148 7.81 21.89 1.08
N ARG A 149 7.64 20.69 1.66
CA ARG A 149 8.30 19.47 1.15
C ARG A 149 7.82 19.10 -0.25
N ALA A 150 6.53 19.26 -0.55
CA ALA A 150 5.98 19.06 -1.88
C ALA A 150 6.61 19.99 -2.93
N ALA A 151 6.89 21.23 -2.56
CA ALA A 151 7.59 22.17 -3.44
C ALA A 151 9.07 21.79 -3.67
N ALA A 152 9.76 21.27 -2.65
CA ALA A 152 11.18 20.89 -2.73
C ALA A 152 11.41 19.52 -3.41
N PHE A 153 10.51 18.56 -3.19
CA PHE A 153 10.64 17.17 -3.67
C PHE A 153 9.37 16.70 -4.41
N PRO A 154 8.95 17.39 -5.49
CA PRO A 154 7.62 17.23 -6.08
C PRO A 154 7.32 15.80 -6.54
N ASN A 155 8.27 15.11 -7.16
CA ASN A 155 8.05 13.74 -7.63
C ASN A 155 7.91 12.73 -6.48
N ALA A 156 8.76 12.86 -5.44
CA ALA A 156 8.69 11.98 -4.28
C ALA A 156 7.39 12.18 -3.52
N VAL A 157 7.03 13.43 -3.20
CA VAL A 157 5.81 13.75 -2.46
C VAL A 157 4.55 13.42 -3.26
N ARG A 158 4.56 13.56 -4.58
CA ARG A 158 3.46 13.10 -5.45
C ARG A 158 3.23 11.61 -5.30
N TYR A 159 4.27 10.80 -5.49
CA TYR A 159 4.17 9.34 -5.35
C TYR A 159 3.70 8.93 -3.94
N GLU A 160 4.31 9.51 -2.90
CA GLU A 160 3.89 9.28 -1.51
C GLU A 160 2.41 9.64 -1.29
N SER A 161 1.96 10.80 -1.78
CA SER A 161 0.58 11.26 -1.59
C SER A 161 -0.43 10.40 -2.34
N GLN A 162 -0.06 9.83 -3.49
CA GLN A 162 -0.89 8.85 -4.21
C GLN A 162 -1.08 7.58 -3.38
N ILE A 163 -0.01 7.04 -2.79
CA ILE A 163 -0.08 5.88 -1.89
C ILE A 163 -0.89 6.21 -0.64
N GLU A 164 -0.60 7.33 0.03
CA GLU A 164 -1.35 7.78 1.21
C GLU A 164 -2.85 7.93 0.93
N THR A 165 -3.21 8.40 -0.28
CA THR A 165 -4.61 8.58 -0.69
C THR A 165 -5.30 7.26 -0.97
N ILE A 166 -4.70 6.39 -1.78
CA ILE A 166 -5.36 5.14 -2.18
C ILE A 166 -5.37 4.14 -1.02
N GLU A 167 -4.19 3.87 -0.50
CA GLU A 167 -3.92 2.77 0.43
C GLU A 167 -4.19 3.20 1.87
N GLY A 168 -3.81 4.43 2.21
CA GLY A 168 -4.09 4.98 3.54
C GLY A 168 -5.58 5.19 3.80
N ILE A 169 -6.37 5.58 2.79
CA ILE A 169 -7.84 5.64 2.95
C ILE A 169 -8.43 4.23 3.07
N ALA A 170 -8.01 3.27 2.24
CA ALA A 170 -8.49 1.89 2.33
C ALA A 170 -8.18 1.28 3.71
N GLN A 171 -6.98 1.51 4.25
CA GLN A 171 -6.59 1.05 5.58
C GLN A 171 -7.29 1.83 6.72
N PHE A 172 -7.63 3.11 6.53
CA PHE A 172 -8.51 3.81 7.46
C PHE A 172 -9.92 3.21 7.52
N VAL A 173 -10.47 2.79 6.38
CA VAL A 173 -11.78 2.10 6.32
C VAL A 173 -11.70 0.73 7.00
N GLU A 174 -10.62 -0.03 6.77
CA GLU A 174 -10.31 -1.25 7.55
C GLU A 174 -10.35 -0.97 9.06
N TYR A 175 -9.64 0.05 9.53
CA TYR A 175 -9.57 0.38 10.95
C TYR A 175 -10.92 0.83 11.50
N SER A 176 -11.73 1.52 10.69
CA SER A 176 -13.08 1.93 11.04
C SER A 176 -14.00 0.73 11.26
N VAL A 177 -13.87 -0.33 10.44
CA VAL A 177 -14.58 -1.60 10.66
C VAL A 177 -14.06 -2.30 11.91
N LEU A 178 -12.75 -2.39 12.07
CA LEU A 178 -12.15 -3.01 13.26
C LEU A 178 -12.63 -2.32 14.54
N ARG A 179 -12.79 -0.99 14.52
CA ARG A 179 -13.35 -0.21 15.64
C ARG A 179 -14.80 -0.59 15.98
N ILE A 180 -15.62 -0.88 14.98
CA ILE A 180 -17.02 -1.29 15.15
C ILE A 180 -17.09 -2.71 15.73
N LEU A 181 -16.29 -3.63 15.17
CA LEU A 181 -16.33 -5.05 15.54
C LEU A 181 -15.60 -5.34 16.86
N ASP A 182 -14.47 -4.69 17.11
CA ASP A 182 -13.64 -4.86 18.29
C ASP A 182 -12.79 -3.61 18.60
N ILE A 183 -13.31 -2.78 19.51
CA ILE A 183 -12.65 -1.55 19.95
C ILE A 183 -11.26 -1.80 20.59
N GLY A 184 -11.05 -2.96 21.21
CA GLY A 184 -9.78 -3.32 21.84
C GLY A 184 -8.69 -3.53 20.78
N LYS A 185 -8.99 -4.34 19.76
CA LYS A 185 -8.08 -4.58 18.63
C LYS A 185 -7.83 -3.30 17.83
N TYR A 186 -8.84 -2.45 17.64
CA TYR A 186 -8.66 -1.13 17.03
C TYR A 186 -7.64 -0.28 17.79
N ARG A 187 -7.79 -0.15 19.13
CA ARG A 187 -6.85 0.63 19.94
C ARG A 187 -5.43 0.11 19.85
N MET A 188 -5.25 -1.21 19.87
CA MET A 188 -3.93 -1.84 19.67
C MET A 188 -3.36 -1.55 18.28
N ALA A 189 -4.19 -1.56 17.24
CA ALA A 189 -3.78 -1.24 15.88
C ALA A 189 -3.34 0.22 15.74
N VAL A 190 -4.10 1.18 16.30
CA VAL A 190 -3.74 2.61 16.30
C VAL A 190 -2.49 2.88 17.11
N GLN A 191 -2.32 2.22 18.26
CA GLN A 191 -1.10 2.33 19.06
C GLN A 191 0.11 1.85 18.24
N ARG A 192 0.03 0.64 17.64
CA ARG A 192 1.09 0.11 16.79
C ARG A 192 1.38 1.02 15.59
N LEU A 193 0.36 1.62 15.00
CA LEU A 193 0.50 2.58 13.91
C LEU A 193 1.33 3.80 14.34
N SER A 194 1.07 4.35 15.53
CA SER A 194 1.86 5.44 16.13
C SER A 194 3.31 5.02 16.41
N GLU A 195 3.53 3.82 16.96
CA GLU A 195 4.87 3.27 17.22
C GLU A 195 5.68 3.12 15.92
N VAL A 196 5.05 2.62 14.86
CA VAL A 196 5.68 2.44 13.54
C VAL A 196 6.05 3.78 12.90
N LEU A 197 5.21 4.81 13.00
CA LEU A 197 5.52 6.14 12.46
C LEU A 197 6.67 6.82 13.21
N ASN A 198 6.88 6.49 14.48
CA ASN A 198 7.95 7.03 15.31
C ASN A 198 9.27 6.23 15.21
N ASP A 199 9.31 5.10 14.50
CA ASP A 199 10.51 4.28 14.32
C ASP A 199 11.24 4.66 13.01
N PRO A 200 12.47 5.21 13.07
CA PRO A 200 13.21 5.60 11.87
C PRO A 200 13.51 4.43 10.93
N LYS A 201 13.61 3.20 11.45
CA LYS A 201 13.82 1.99 10.63
C LYS A 201 12.58 1.62 9.82
N LYS A 202 11.39 2.01 10.29
CA LYS A 202 10.10 1.74 9.62
C LYS A 202 9.72 2.80 8.59
N LEU A 203 10.57 3.81 8.39
CA LEU A 203 10.46 4.74 7.28
C LEU A 203 10.65 4.05 5.91
N PHE A 204 11.41 2.94 5.89
CA PHE A 204 11.79 2.24 4.67
C PHE A 204 11.13 0.85 4.59
N PRO A 205 10.64 0.41 3.41
CA PRO A 205 10.51 1.18 2.17
C PRO A 205 9.41 2.26 2.26
N ILE A 206 9.52 3.29 1.42
CA ILE A 206 8.62 4.45 1.48
C ILE A 206 7.14 4.07 1.27
N ARG A 207 6.88 3.05 0.43
CA ARG A 207 5.52 2.60 0.11
C ARG A 207 4.79 2.19 1.39
N ASN A 208 5.41 1.37 2.24
CA ASN A 208 4.82 0.85 3.47
C ASN A 208 4.55 1.96 4.50
N THR A 209 5.46 2.91 4.66
CA THR A 209 5.23 4.02 5.61
C THR A 209 4.10 4.94 5.14
N CYS A 210 3.86 5.06 3.81
CA CYS A 210 2.78 5.89 3.27
C CYS A 210 1.38 5.32 3.56
N TYR A 211 1.21 3.99 3.63
CA TYR A 211 -0.02 3.37 4.13
C TYR A 211 -0.33 3.88 5.54
N ASN A 212 0.71 3.84 6.39
CA ASN A 212 0.61 4.19 7.79
C ASN A 212 0.35 5.70 7.98
N SER A 213 1.08 6.57 7.27
CA SER A 213 0.91 8.02 7.39
C SER A 213 -0.45 8.46 6.82
N GLY A 214 -0.90 7.90 5.70
CA GLY A 214 -2.23 8.14 5.14
C GLY A 214 -3.34 7.73 6.10
N THR A 215 -3.24 6.54 6.68
CA THR A 215 -4.20 6.04 7.69
C THR A 215 -4.26 6.96 8.91
N MET A 216 -3.09 7.31 9.48
CA MET A 216 -3.03 8.17 10.67
C MET A 216 -3.56 9.58 10.37
N MET A 217 -3.30 10.16 9.19
CA MET A 217 -3.90 11.42 8.77
C MET A 217 -5.43 11.36 8.79
N CYS A 218 -6.04 10.29 8.26
CA CYS A 218 -7.49 10.10 8.28
C CYS A 218 -8.03 9.95 9.71
N ILE A 219 -7.37 9.16 10.57
CA ILE A 219 -7.78 8.97 11.98
C ILE A 219 -7.77 10.31 12.72
N VAL A 220 -6.66 11.04 12.65
CA VAL A 220 -6.50 12.34 13.33
C VAL A 220 -7.53 13.34 12.81
N ALA A 221 -7.77 13.37 11.50
CA ALA A 221 -8.77 14.25 10.91
C ALA A 221 -10.20 13.93 11.38
N GLU A 222 -10.59 12.66 11.35
CA GLU A 222 -11.91 12.18 11.79
C GLU A 222 -12.14 12.50 13.28
N GLU A 223 -11.18 12.17 14.15
CA GLU A 223 -11.30 12.34 15.60
C GLU A 223 -11.36 13.82 16.02
N ASN A 224 -10.86 14.74 15.18
CA ASN A 224 -10.80 16.18 15.47
C ASN A 224 -11.76 17.03 14.62
N GLY A 225 -12.69 16.39 13.91
CA GLY A 225 -13.72 17.06 13.10
C GLY A 225 -13.14 17.88 11.94
N ILE A 226 -12.04 17.42 11.36
CA ILE A 226 -11.49 17.96 10.11
C ILE A 226 -12.16 17.21 8.95
N SER A 227 -12.77 17.94 8.03
CA SER A 227 -13.46 17.33 6.90
C SER A 227 -12.47 16.86 5.83
N PHE A 228 -12.55 15.59 5.45
CA PHE A 228 -11.76 15.02 4.34
C PHE A 228 -12.52 13.97 3.51
N ARG A 229 -13.69 13.54 3.97
CA ARG A 229 -14.55 12.59 3.26
C ARG A 229 -15.09 13.26 2.00
N HIS A 230 -14.99 12.55 0.88
CA HIS A 230 -15.37 13.06 -0.43
C HIS A 230 -15.94 11.91 -1.27
N GLN A 231 -16.55 12.26 -2.41
CA GLN A 231 -17.00 11.26 -3.35
C GLN A 231 -15.79 10.69 -4.11
N ILE A 232 -15.53 9.39 -3.94
CA ILE A 232 -14.47 8.67 -4.63
C ILE A 232 -14.69 8.75 -6.15
N GLY A 233 -13.60 8.93 -6.91
CA GLY A 233 -13.64 9.13 -8.36
C GLY A 233 -14.13 10.52 -8.84
N ARG A 234 -14.51 11.43 -7.92
CA ARG A 234 -14.85 12.82 -8.26
C ARG A 234 -13.93 13.88 -7.66
N GLU A 235 -12.97 13.46 -6.86
CA GLU A 235 -11.96 14.35 -6.26
C GLU A 235 -10.62 14.11 -6.95
N SER A 236 -10.00 15.17 -7.44
CA SER A 236 -8.70 15.12 -8.12
C SER A 236 -7.53 15.42 -7.19
N ARG A 237 -7.78 16.07 -6.05
CA ARG A 237 -6.78 16.38 -5.04
C ARG A 237 -6.41 15.14 -4.23
N MET A 238 -5.15 15.03 -3.83
CA MET A 238 -4.67 14.01 -2.91
C MET A 238 -5.16 14.30 -1.48
N LEU A 239 -5.16 13.28 -0.63
CA LEU A 239 -5.58 13.37 0.77
C LEU A 239 -4.89 14.53 1.52
N SER A 240 -3.57 14.66 1.35
CA SER A 240 -2.77 15.72 1.97
C SER A 240 -3.16 17.12 1.49
N GLU A 241 -3.56 17.27 0.23
CA GLU A 241 -4.00 18.55 -0.34
C GLU A 241 -5.38 18.97 0.19
N ILE A 242 -6.29 18.00 0.38
CA ILE A 242 -7.62 18.24 0.99
C ILE A 242 -7.43 18.69 2.45
N LEU A 243 -6.61 17.96 3.20
CA LEU A 243 -6.34 18.22 4.61
C LEU A 243 -5.53 19.50 4.86
N GLY A 244 -4.74 19.91 3.87
CA GLY A 244 -3.90 21.11 3.88
C GLY A 244 -4.53 22.32 3.18
N GLU A 245 -5.81 22.27 2.80
CA GLU A 245 -6.45 23.32 2.02
C GLU A 245 -6.34 24.70 2.69
N GLY A 246 -5.87 25.69 1.91
CA GLY A 246 -5.68 27.07 2.40
C GLY A 246 -4.47 27.26 3.34
N ILE A 247 -3.60 26.26 3.52
CA ILE A 247 -2.40 26.37 4.34
C ILE A 247 -1.18 26.64 3.44
N PRO A 248 -0.53 27.81 3.54
CA PRO A 248 0.62 28.11 2.70
C PRO A 248 1.84 27.26 3.08
N PRO A 249 2.74 26.96 2.13
CA PRO A 249 3.98 26.24 2.42
C PRO A 249 4.85 27.04 3.39
N HIS A 250 5.38 26.35 4.40
CA HIS A 250 6.34 26.92 5.33
C HIS A 250 7.39 25.87 5.71
N ASP A 251 8.64 26.11 5.32
CA ASP A 251 9.73 25.18 5.64
C ASP A 251 10.27 25.44 7.04
N HIS A 252 10.42 24.37 7.81
CA HIS A 252 11.09 24.39 9.10
C HIS A 252 12.48 23.79 8.93
N LYS A 253 13.51 24.46 9.42
CA LYS A 253 14.88 23.92 9.38
C LYS A 253 14.95 22.64 10.21
N VAL A 254 15.08 21.50 9.53
CA VAL A 254 15.26 20.18 10.15
C VAL A 254 16.75 19.93 10.38
N LYS A 255 17.11 19.38 11.55
CA LYS A 255 18.46 18.84 11.75
C LYS A 255 18.57 17.50 11.01
N ILE A 256 19.45 17.43 10.01
CA ILE A 256 19.59 16.36 8.99
C ILE A 256 20.09 14.99 9.53
N GLN A 257 19.99 14.69 10.83
CA GLN A 257 20.67 13.51 11.40
C GLN A 257 19.77 12.33 11.80
N THR A 258 18.44 12.44 11.71
CA THR A 258 17.56 11.46 12.36
C THR A 258 17.39 10.12 11.64
N VAL A 259 17.63 10.05 10.31
CA VAL A 259 17.38 8.80 9.52
C VAL A 259 18.43 8.45 8.47
N VAL A 260 19.54 9.20 8.41
CA VAL A 260 20.57 8.99 7.37
C VAL A 260 21.23 7.62 7.53
N PHE A 261 21.47 7.18 8.77
CA PHE A 261 22.06 5.88 9.03
C PHE A 261 21.14 4.73 8.59
N GLU A 262 19.86 4.80 8.95
CA GLU A 262 18.83 3.81 8.58
C GLU A 262 18.64 3.75 7.06
N ARG A 263 18.70 4.90 6.38
CA ARG A 263 18.67 4.99 4.92
C ARG A 263 19.84 4.24 4.29
N GLU A 264 21.07 4.50 4.73
CA GLU A 264 22.26 3.84 4.16
C GLU A 264 22.24 2.33 4.43
N ALA A 265 21.83 1.92 5.64
CA ALA A 265 21.67 0.51 5.98
C ALA A 265 20.65 -0.18 5.05
N PHE A 266 19.50 0.45 4.81
CA PHE A 266 18.45 -0.06 3.92
C PHE A 266 18.92 -0.20 2.46
N LEU A 267 19.63 0.81 1.93
CA LEU A 267 20.18 0.75 0.57
C LEU A 267 21.28 -0.31 0.45
N SER A 268 22.15 -0.42 1.46
CA SER A 268 23.20 -1.44 1.50
C SER A 268 22.63 -2.86 1.58
N GLU A 269 21.55 -3.08 2.33
CA GLU A 269 20.87 -4.38 2.42
C GLU A 269 20.30 -4.79 1.04
N ARG A 270 19.65 -3.85 0.35
CA ARG A 270 19.11 -4.07 -1.01
C ARG A 270 20.20 -4.43 -2.01
N HIS A 271 21.30 -3.68 -2.01
CA HIS A 271 22.44 -3.98 -2.86
C HIS A 271 23.02 -5.37 -2.56
N ALA A 272 23.26 -5.68 -1.28
CA ALA A 272 23.77 -6.99 -0.86
C ALA A 272 22.83 -8.13 -1.26
N LYS A 273 21.50 -7.92 -1.21
CA LYS A 273 20.51 -8.91 -1.65
C LYS A 273 20.66 -9.22 -3.13
N VAL A 274 20.79 -8.20 -3.99
CA VAL A 274 21.01 -8.36 -5.42
C VAL A 274 22.33 -9.08 -5.71
N GLU A 275 23.43 -8.68 -5.06
CA GLU A 275 24.73 -9.35 -5.21
C GLU A 275 24.68 -10.82 -4.76
N SER A 276 23.95 -11.12 -3.67
CA SER A 276 23.81 -12.49 -3.18
C SER A 276 23.02 -13.38 -4.15
N PHE A 277 21.99 -12.82 -4.81
CA PHE A 277 21.17 -13.51 -5.78
C PHE A 277 22.00 -14.01 -6.98
N PHE A 278 22.91 -13.16 -7.49
CA PHE A 278 23.75 -13.50 -8.64
C PHE A 278 24.75 -14.64 -8.39
N ARG A 279 24.98 -15.07 -7.14
CA ARG A 279 25.89 -16.19 -6.84
C ARG A 279 25.44 -17.51 -7.47
N ASN A 280 24.13 -17.72 -7.60
CA ASN A 280 23.56 -18.96 -8.13
C ASN A 280 22.65 -18.74 -9.35
N ALA A 281 22.37 -17.48 -9.71
CA ALA A 281 21.39 -17.16 -10.74
C ALA A 281 21.79 -17.61 -12.15
N ARG A 282 20.79 -17.95 -12.96
CA ARG A 282 20.95 -18.27 -14.38
C ARG A 282 20.03 -17.42 -15.22
N ILE A 283 20.46 -17.15 -16.45
CA ILE A 283 19.65 -16.46 -17.44
C ILE A 283 18.52 -17.40 -17.87
N VAL A 284 17.27 -16.93 -17.78
CA VAL A 284 16.07 -17.67 -18.20
C VAL A 284 15.34 -17.02 -19.36
N ALA A 285 15.65 -15.75 -19.67
CA ALA A 285 15.16 -15.06 -20.84
C ALA A 285 16.09 -13.93 -21.25
N GLU A 286 16.15 -13.68 -22.55
CA GLU A 286 16.90 -12.58 -23.18
C GLU A 286 16.05 -11.96 -24.28
N GLY A 287 16.27 -10.68 -24.54
CA GLY A 287 15.56 -9.92 -25.56
C GLY A 287 14.83 -8.72 -24.97
N LYS A 288 14.43 -7.80 -25.84
CA LYS A 288 13.74 -6.57 -25.44
C LYS A 288 12.27 -6.86 -25.13
N MET A 289 11.90 -6.76 -23.86
CA MET A 289 10.56 -7.05 -23.34
C MET A 289 10.03 -5.86 -22.52
N GLU A 290 8.74 -5.58 -22.59
CA GLU A 290 8.09 -4.58 -21.74
C GLU A 290 7.86 -5.16 -20.33
N LEU A 291 8.17 -4.39 -19.28
CA LEU A 291 7.78 -4.74 -17.91
C LEU A 291 6.27 -4.52 -17.72
N ALA A 292 5.50 -5.60 -17.64
CA ALA A 292 4.04 -5.53 -17.53
C ALA A 292 3.52 -5.70 -16.10
N GLY A 293 4.29 -6.33 -15.20
CA GLY A 293 3.91 -6.48 -13.80
C GLY A 293 5.03 -7.02 -12.93
N PHE A 294 4.97 -6.71 -11.64
CA PHE A 294 5.90 -7.16 -10.59
C PHE A 294 5.21 -6.99 -9.23
N ASP A 295 5.83 -7.46 -8.16
CA ASP A 295 5.37 -7.21 -6.79
C ASP A 295 5.82 -5.81 -6.32
N PRO A 296 4.91 -4.82 -6.21
CA PRO A 296 5.27 -3.45 -5.82
C PRO A 296 5.68 -3.31 -4.36
N MET A 297 5.36 -4.26 -3.48
CA MET A 297 5.70 -4.20 -2.07
C MET A 297 7.15 -4.58 -1.82
N ASN A 298 7.64 -5.58 -2.55
CA ASN A 298 8.95 -6.17 -2.29
C ASN A 298 9.95 -5.97 -3.44
N GLY A 299 9.48 -5.54 -4.61
CA GLY A 299 10.33 -5.21 -5.76
C GLY A 299 11.09 -3.91 -5.56
N PHE A 300 12.33 -3.85 -6.06
CA PHE A 300 13.15 -2.64 -6.01
C PHE A 300 14.22 -2.62 -7.10
N LEU A 301 14.72 -1.41 -7.40
CA LEU A 301 15.88 -1.22 -8.27
C LEU A 301 17.18 -1.15 -7.46
N ASP A 302 18.22 -1.76 -8.01
CA ASP A 302 19.61 -1.52 -7.67
C ASP A 302 20.40 -1.21 -8.94
N GLY A 303 20.60 0.09 -9.21
CA GLY A 303 21.03 0.58 -10.52
C GLY A 303 19.98 0.28 -11.58
N ASN A 304 20.35 -0.44 -12.63
CA ASN A 304 19.44 -0.91 -13.69
C ASN A 304 18.90 -2.32 -13.45
N ARG A 305 19.05 -2.87 -12.24
CA ARG A 305 18.67 -4.23 -11.89
C ARG A 305 17.38 -4.19 -11.08
N LEU A 306 16.29 -4.68 -11.65
CA LEU A 306 15.02 -4.87 -10.95
C LEU A 306 15.03 -6.21 -10.25
N PHE A 307 15.13 -6.18 -8.92
CA PHE A 307 14.91 -7.34 -8.08
C PHE A 307 13.41 -7.54 -7.85
N SER A 308 12.89 -8.74 -8.13
CA SER A 308 11.49 -9.11 -7.90
C SER A 308 11.39 -10.48 -7.21
N PRO A 309 11.02 -10.55 -5.92
CA PRO A 309 11.04 -11.80 -5.16
C PRO A 309 9.85 -12.74 -5.42
N GLY A 310 8.70 -12.19 -5.82
CA GLY A 310 7.47 -12.96 -5.97
C GLY A 310 7.20 -13.40 -7.41
N PHE A 311 7.15 -12.44 -8.32
CA PHE A 311 6.93 -12.72 -9.74
C PHE A 311 7.41 -11.58 -10.62
N LEU A 312 7.60 -11.87 -11.91
CA LEU A 312 7.83 -10.88 -12.95
C LEU A 312 6.94 -11.21 -14.14
N LEU A 313 6.15 -10.24 -14.60
CA LEU A 313 5.35 -10.33 -15.80
C LEU A 313 5.94 -9.40 -16.85
N VAL A 314 6.30 -9.96 -17.99
CA VAL A 314 6.83 -9.21 -19.13
C VAL A 314 6.01 -9.47 -20.38
N LYS A 315 6.12 -8.57 -21.36
CA LYS A 315 5.43 -8.70 -22.64
C LYS A 315 6.40 -8.51 -23.80
N ASP A 316 6.30 -9.38 -24.80
CA ASP A 316 7.01 -9.26 -26.07
C ASP A 316 6.05 -9.50 -27.24
N ALA A 317 6.58 -9.62 -28.46
CA ALA A 317 5.79 -9.85 -29.67
C ALA A 317 5.02 -11.19 -29.65
N SER A 318 5.45 -12.17 -28.85
CA SER A 318 4.80 -13.48 -28.70
C SER A 318 3.68 -13.48 -27.65
N GLY A 319 3.59 -12.42 -26.82
CA GLY A 319 2.57 -12.26 -25.80
C GLY A 319 3.15 -11.99 -24.42
N SER A 320 2.36 -12.29 -23.38
CA SER A 320 2.77 -12.12 -21.98
C SER A 320 3.46 -13.37 -21.45
N ARG A 321 4.57 -13.19 -20.73
CA ARG A 321 5.34 -14.25 -20.09
C ARG A 321 5.42 -13.99 -18.59
N PHE A 322 5.00 -14.98 -17.80
CA PHE A 322 5.01 -14.93 -16.33
C PHE A 322 6.19 -15.75 -15.79
N PHE A 323 7.00 -15.12 -14.95
CA PHE A 323 8.11 -15.74 -14.23
C PHE A 323 7.76 -15.76 -12.75
N SER A 324 7.51 -16.95 -12.19
CA SER A 324 7.23 -17.13 -10.77
C SER A 324 8.53 -17.21 -9.96
N GLY A 325 8.48 -16.71 -8.72
CA GLY A 325 9.59 -16.76 -7.77
C GLY A 325 10.60 -15.63 -7.93
N GLU A 326 11.68 -15.74 -7.17
CA GLU A 326 12.71 -14.71 -7.08
C GLU A 326 13.47 -14.55 -8.41
N SER A 327 13.53 -13.32 -8.90
CA SER A 327 14.15 -12.97 -10.18
C SER A 327 14.85 -11.63 -10.12
N VAL A 328 15.85 -11.45 -10.98
CA VAL A 328 16.43 -10.14 -11.27
C VAL A 328 16.33 -9.87 -12.77
N ALA A 329 15.72 -8.76 -13.14
CA ALA A 329 15.66 -8.28 -14.52
C ALA A 329 16.64 -7.14 -14.74
N LEU A 330 17.42 -7.21 -15.83
CA LEU A 330 18.21 -6.07 -16.30
C LEU A 330 17.33 -5.17 -17.16
N LEU A 331 17.37 -3.87 -16.86
CA LEU A 331 16.62 -2.84 -17.57
C LEU A 331 17.54 -2.02 -18.48
N ASP A 332 17.03 -1.63 -19.65
CA ASP A 332 17.64 -0.60 -20.49
C ASP A 332 17.25 0.82 -20.04
N SER A 333 17.82 1.84 -20.67
CA SER A 333 17.53 3.25 -20.38
C SER A 333 16.08 3.67 -20.65
N SER A 334 15.35 2.88 -21.44
CA SER A 334 13.93 3.05 -21.74
C SER A 334 13.03 2.19 -20.84
N PHE A 335 13.60 1.61 -19.78
CA PHE A 335 12.91 0.78 -18.79
C PHE A 335 12.32 -0.53 -19.36
N ASN A 336 12.85 -1.02 -20.49
CA ASN A 336 12.54 -2.34 -21.00
C ASN A 336 13.43 -3.38 -20.35
N VAL A 337 12.89 -4.55 -20.08
CA VAL A 337 13.65 -5.72 -19.65
C VAL A 337 14.46 -6.23 -20.85
N VAL A 338 15.77 -6.41 -20.68
CA VAL A 338 16.66 -6.97 -21.71
C VAL A 338 17.10 -8.39 -21.39
N GLN A 339 17.07 -8.75 -20.11
CA GLN A 339 17.52 -10.05 -19.61
C GLN A 339 16.86 -10.35 -18.27
N ILE A 340 16.50 -11.62 -18.04
CA ILE A 340 15.89 -12.09 -16.79
C ILE A 340 16.75 -13.22 -16.25
N TYR A 341 17.06 -13.10 -14.96
CA TYR A 341 17.77 -14.09 -14.16
C TYR A 341 16.83 -14.70 -13.12
N GLN A 342 16.95 -16.00 -12.87
CA GLN A 342 16.29 -16.71 -11.76
C GLN A 342 17.29 -17.61 -11.04
N SER A 343 17.11 -17.76 -9.73
CA SER A 343 17.80 -18.79 -8.96
C SER A 343 17.27 -20.18 -9.35
N PRO A 344 18.12 -21.20 -9.48
CA PRO A 344 17.67 -22.58 -9.67
C PRO A 344 16.74 -22.98 -8.52
N SER A 345 15.62 -23.61 -8.86
CA SER A 345 14.67 -24.18 -7.89
C SER A 345 15.27 -25.31 -7.07
#